data_AF-A0A354JVI3-F1
#
_entry.id   AF-A0A354JVI3-F1
#
_cell.length_a   1.000
_cell.length_b   1.000
_cell.length_c   1.000
_cell.angle_alpha   90.00
_cell.angle_beta   90.00
_cell.angle_gamma   90.00
#
_symmetry.space_group_name_H-M   'P 1'
#
loop_
_entity.id
_entity.type
_entity.pdbx_description
1 polymer ?
#
loop_
_entity_poly.entity_id
_entity_poly.type
_entity_poly.pdbx_seq_one_letter_code
_entity_poly.pdbx_strand_id
1 'polypeptide(L)'
;AESLQAQIEELQVEFNKKYQDYLQKRSTFTDAIREMKEKELTDMQQRAQEYQQVAEQDYQRYQAETMKPVIDKADAAIKKVAKANGFTYIFDTSSGVLLY
;
A
#
# COMPACT_ATOMS: atom_id res chain seq x y z
N ALA A 1 -1.25 -0.73 8.98
CA ALA A 1 -2.39 -1.01 8.08
C ALA A 1 -3.66 -0.33 8.57
N GLU A 2 -4.10 -0.56 9.82
CA GLU A 2 -5.33 0.07 10.37
C GLU A 2 -5.33 1.61 10.31
N SER A 3 -4.18 2.26 10.48
CA SER A 3 -4.08 3.72 10.40
C SER A 3 -4.26 4.29 8.99
N LEU A 4 -3.95 3.53 7.94
CA LEU A 4 -4.01 4.03 6.56
C LEU A 4 -5.43 3.92 6.00
N GLN A 5 -6.12 2.80 6.29
CA GLN A 5 -7.52 2.61 5.94
C GLN A 5 -8.39 3.72 6.56
N ALA A 6 -8.18 4.02 7.85
CA ALA A 6 -8.91 5.07 8.56
C ALA A 6 -8.67 6.46 7.95
N GLN A 7 -7.44 6.77 7.55
CA GLN A 7 -7.11 8.04 6.89
C GLN A 7 -7.80 8.18 5.53
N ILE A 8 -7.90 7.11 4.74
CA ILE A 8 -8.62 7.13 3.46
C ILE A 8 -10.11 7.38 3.68
N GLU A 9 -10.69 6.71 4.67
CA GLU A 9 -12.11 6.88 5.04
C GLU A 9 -12.41 8.31 5.49
N GLU A 10 -11.56 8.88 6.34
CA GLU A 10 -11.67 10.27 6.80
C GLU A 10 -11.60 11.24 5.62
N LEU A 11 -10.63 11.05 4.72
CA LEU A 11 -10.46 11.90 3.55
C LEU A 11 -11.67 11.83 2.61
N GLN A 12 -12.28 10.65 2.47
CA GLN A 12 -13.46 10.43 1.64
C GLN A 12 -14.72 11.06 2.26
N VAL A 13 -14.88 10.95 3.59
CA VAL A 13 -15.96 11.62 4.33
C VAL A 13 -15.81 13.15 4.22
N GLU A 14 -14.60 13.66 4.42
CA GLU A 14 -14.32 15.10 4.31
C GLU A 14 -14.57 15.61 2.88
N PHE A 15 -14.11 14.88 1.86
CA PHE A 15 -14.34 15.21 0.46
C PHE A 15 -15.83 15.29 0.15
N ASN A 16 -16.60 14.26 0.52
CA ASN A 16 -18.04 14.22 0.28
C ASN A 16 -18.74 15.40 0.98
N LYS A 17 -18.36 15.72 2.22
CA LYS A 17 -18.92 16.86 2.95
C LYS A 17 -18.62 18.19 2.25
N LYS A 18 -17.37 18.43 1.86
CA LYS A 18 -16.99 19.67 1.15
C LYS A 18 -17.64 19.77 -0.22
N TYR A 19 -17.77 18.65 -0.93
CA TYR A 19 -18.40 18.62 -2.24
C TYR A 19 -19.89 18.95 -2.14
N GLN A 20 -20.60 18.39 -1.17
CA GLN A 20 -22.00 18.72 -0.91
C GLN A 20 -22.17 20.19 -0.48
N ASP A 21 -21.29 20.70 0.39
CA ASP A 21 -21.30 22.12 0.79
C ASP A 21 -21.06 23.05 -0.41
N TYR A 22 -20.11 22.69 -1.26
CA TYR A 22 -19.84 23.40 -2.52
C TYR A 22 -21.08 23.43 -3.41
N LEU A 23 -21.72 22.29 -3.67
CA LEU A 23 -22.92 22.23 -4.52
C LEU A 23 -24.07 23.09 -3.97
N GLN A 24 -24.30 23.05 -2.65
CA GLN A 24 -25.38 23.81 -2.01
C GLN A 24 -25.13 25.33 -2.05
N LYS A 25 -23.88 25.76 -1.90
CA LYS A 25 -23.51 27.17 -1.73
C LYS A 25 -22.87 27.78 -2.96
N ARG A 26 -22.66 27.03 -4.05
CA ARG A 26 -21.94 27.47 -5.25
C ARG A 26 -22.44 28.80 -5.80
N SER A 27 -23.76 29.01 -5.81
CA SER A 27 -24.40 30.24 -6.30
C SER A 27 -24.17 31.45 -5.39
N THR A 28 -23.79 31.24 -4.14
CA THR A 28 -23.51 32.30 -3.15
C THR A 28 -22.05 32.73 -3.14
N PHE A 29 -21.18 31.97 -3.79
CA PHE A 29 -19.74 32.22 -3.82
C PHE A 29 -19.35 33.16 -4.96
N THR A 30 -18.35 34.00 -4.70
CA THR A 30 -17.63 34.73 -5.74
C THR A 30 -16.80 33.76 -6.57
N ASP A 31 -16.44 34.18 -7.79
CA ASP A 31 -15.65 33.37 -8.72
C ASP A 31 -14.33 32.88 -8.08
N ALA A 32 -13.63 33.76 -7.36
CA ALA A 32 -12.39 33.42 -6.65
C ALA A 32 -12.60 32.36 -5.54
N ILE A 33 -13.71 32.42 -4.80
CA ILE A 33 -14.03 31.41 -3.78
C ILE A 33 -14.38 30.08 -4.43
N ARG A 34 -15.09 30.09 -5.57
CA ARG A 34 -15.39 28.86 -6.31
C ARG A 34 -14.13 28.19 -6.80
N GLU A 35 -13.23 28.94 -7.44
CA GLU A 35 -11.95 28.41 -7.95
C GLU A 35 -11.12 27.81 -6.81
N MET A 36 -11.03 28.50 -5.67
CA MET A 36 -10.34 27.98 -4.49
C MET A 36 -10.97 26.67 -3.98
N LYS A 37 -12.31 26.58 -3.92
CA LYS A 37 -13.04 25.38 -3.48
C LYS A 37 -12.90 24.22 -4.46
N GLU A 38 -12.94 24.49 -5.76
CA GLU A 38 -12.73 23.50 -6.81
C GLU A 38 -11.30 22.94 -6.73
N LYS A 39 -10.30 23.81 -6.57
CA LYS A 39 -8.91 23.40 -6.35
C LYS A 39 -8.74 22.55 -5.10
N GLU A 40 -9.35 22.95 -3.98
CA GLU A 40 -9.33 22.18 -2.73
C GLU A 40 -9.89 20.76 -2.94
N LEU A 41 -11.01 20.63 -3.67
CA LEU A 41 -11.60 19.32 -3.99
C LEU A 41 -10.70 18.48 -4.90
N THR A 42 -10.08 19.09 -5.91
CA THR A 42 -9.11 18.40 -6.79
C THR A 42 -7.89 17.92 -6.01
N ASP A 43 -7.31 18.78 -5.16
CA ASP A 43 -6.16 18.43 -4.33
C ASP A 43 -6.48 17.28 -3.37
N MET A 44 -7.69 17.27 -2.78
CA MET A 44 -8.14 16.15 -1.95
C MET A 44 -8.27 14.85 -2.75
N GLN A 45 -8.82 14.90 -3.96
CA GLN A 45 -8.93 13.72 -4.82
C GLN A 45 -7.55 13.17 -5.19
N GLN A 46 -6.60 14.04 -5.49
CA GLN A 46 -5.23 13.65 -5.80
C GLN A 46 -4.53 13.03 -4.60
N ARG A 47 -4.66 13.63 -3.41
CA ARG A 47 -4.14 13.03 -2.17
C ARG A 47 -4.72 11.64 -1.93
N ALA A 48 -6.03 11.44 -2.14
CA ALA A 48 -6.65 10.12 -1.98
C ALA A 48 -5.99 9.04 -2.86
N GLN A 49 -5.69 9.38 -4.11
CA GLN A 49 -5.02 8.47 -5.05
C GLN A 49 -3.59 8.17 -4.63
N GLU A 50 -2.83 9.19 -4.22
CA GLU A 50 -1.47 9.03 -3.71
C GLU A 50 -1.45 8.14 -2.45
N TYR A 51 -2.39 8.34 -1.53
CA TYR A 51 -2.51 7.49 -0.35
C TYR A 51 -2.78 6.03 -0.70
N GLN A 52 -3.66 5.75 -1.66
CA GLN A 52 -3.90 4.38 -2.12
C GLN A 52 -2.62 3.73 -2.69
N GLN A 53 -1.87 4.47 -3.51
CA GLN A 53 -0.62 3.96 -4.09
C GLN A 53 0.43 3.68 -3.01
N VAL A 54 0.59 4.58 -2.04
CA VAL A 54 1.51 4.40 -0.92
C VAL A 54 1.07 3.21 -0.07
N ALA A 55 -0.24 3.02 0.15
CA ALA A 55 -0.78 1.88 0.88
C ALA A 55 -0.39 0.54 0.27
N GLU A 56 -0.54 0.41 -1.05
CA GLU A 56 -0.17 -0.81 -1.78
C GLU A 56 1.33 -1.08 -1.69
N GLN A 57 2.16 -0.04 -1.84
CA GLN A 57 3.61 -0.17 -1.71
C GLN A 57 4.03 -0.57 -0.29
N ASP A 58 3.47 0.07 0.73
CA ASP A 58 3.75 -0.25 2.13
C ASP A 58 3.28 -1.68 2.47
N TYR A 59 2.15 -2.12 1.93
CA TYR A 59 1.68 -3.51 2.09
C TYR A 59 2.66 -4.52 1.50
N GLN A 60 3.11 -4.30 0.26
CA GLN A 60 4.11 -5.15 -0.39
C GLN A 60 5.43 -5.18 0.39
N ARG A 61 5.91 -4.02 0.87
CA ARG A 61 7.11 -3.94 1.70
C ARG A 61 6.93 -4.72 3.00
N TYR A 62 5.79 -4.53 3.68
CA TYR A 62 5.51 -5.23 4.94
C TYR A 62 5.42 -6.74 4.74
N GLN A 63 4.81 -7.21 3.64
CA GLN A 63 4.78 -8.63 3.31
C GLN A 63 6.20 -9.18 3.12
N ALA A 64 7.06 -8.49 2.38
CA ALA A 64 8.45 -8.88 2.16
C ALA A 64 9.26 -8.89 3.47
N GLU A 65 9.16 -7.84 4.28
CA GLU A 65 9.85 -7.72 5.58
C GLU A 65 9.38 -8.79 6.57
N THR A 66 8.09 -9.09 6.61
CA THR A 66 7.52 -10.11 7.51
C THR A 66 7.83 -11.53 7.03
N MET A 67 7.95 -11.75 5.73
CA MET A 67 8.32 -13.05 5.17
C MET A 67 9.81 -13.34 5.31
N LYS A 68 10.66 -12.31 5.30
CA LYS A 68 12.12 -12.42 5.47
C LYS A 68 12.56 -13.33 6.63
N PRO A 69 12.07 -13.18 7.89
CA PRO A 69 12.46 -14.06 8.98
C PRO A 69 12.00 -15.51 8.81
N VAL A 70 10.91 -15.76 8.08
CA VAL A 70 10.47 -17.13 7.76
C VAL A 70 11.45 -17.77 6.77
N ILE A 71 11.82 -17.02 5.73
CA ILE A 71 12.83 -17.44 4.73
C ILE A 71 14.17 -17.69 5.42
N ASP A 72 14.65 -16.74 6.24
CA ASP A 72 15.94 -16.86 6.94
C ASP A 72 15.97 -18.09 7.88
N LYS A 73 14.85 -18.43 8.53
CA LYS A 73 14.72 -19.66 9.34
C LYS A 73 14.72 -20.93 8.49
N ALA A 74 14.02 -20.92 7.36
CA ALA A 74 14.01 -22.05 6.42
C ALA A 74 15.43 -22.30 5.89
N ASP A 75 16.14 -21.26 5.48
CA ASP A 75 17.54 -21.33 5.03
C ASP A 75 18.47 -21.89 6.11
N ALA A 76 18.32 -21.45 7.36
CA ALA A 76 19.11 -21.98 8.46
C ALA A 76 18.84 -23.48 8.69
N ALA A 77 17.58 -23.92 8.60
CA ALA A 77 17.21 -25.32 8.73
C ALA A 77 17.76 -26.17 7.57
N ILE A 78 17.63 -25.67 6.33
CA ILE A 78 18.19 -26.29 5.13
C ILE A 78 19.70 -26.48 5.28
N LYS A 79 20.44 -25.43 5.67
CA LYS A 79 21.90 -25.50 5.89
C LYS A 79 22.27 -26.54 6.96
N LYS A 80 21.49 -26.64 8.04
CA LYS A 80 21.73 -27.63 9.09
C LYS A 80 21.55 -29.07 8.58
N VAL A 81 20.48 -29.34 7.83
CA VAL A 81 20.22 -30.67 7.25
C VAL A 81 21.24 -31.00 6.16
N ALA A 82 21.60 -30.04 5.31
CA ALA A 82 22.61 -30.20 4.27
C ALA A 82 23.97 -30.60 4.86
N LYS A 83 24.42 -29.88 5.90
CA LYS A 83 25.67 -30.17 6.59
C LYS A 83 25.65 -31.54 7.28
N ALA A 84 24.54 -31.90 7.91
CA ALA A 84 24.39 -33.20 8.58
C ALA A 84 24.44 -34.38 7.61
N ASN A 85 23.94 -34.20 6.38
CA ASN A 85 23.87 -35.25 5.36
C ASN A 85 24.98 -35.15 4.29
N GLY A 86 25.91 -34.21 4.43
CA GLY A 86 27.02 -34.04 3.49
C GLY A 86 26.63 -33.52 2.10
N PHE A 87 25.46 -32.90 1.95
CA PHE A 87 25.04 -32.35 0.66
C PHE A 87 25.87 -31.11 0.30
N THR A 88 26.50 -31.14 -0.87
CA THR A 88 27.29 -30.01 -1.40
C THR A 88 26.43 -29.01 -2.18
N TYR A 89 25.31 -29.46 -2.73
CA TYR A 89 24.36 -28.64 -3.49
C TYR A 89 22.94 -28.85 -2.95
N ILE A 90 22.21 -27.75 -2.80
CA ILE A 90 20.78 -27.73 -2.52
C ILE A 90 20.13 -26.98 -3.68
N PHE A 91 19.18 -27.61 -4.34
CA PHE A 91 18.45 -27.04 -5.47
C PHE A 91 17.08 -26.56 -5.03
N ASP A 92 16.71 -25.35 -5.41
CA ASP A 92 15.39 -24.78 -5.17
C ASP A 92 14.43 -25.20 -6.29
N THR A 93 13.49 -26.08 -5.97
CA THR A 93 12.47 -26.57 -6.91
C THR A 93 11.40 -25.52 -7.23
N SER A 94 11.27 -24.45 -6.45
CA SER A 94 10.30 -23.38 -6.69
C SER A 94 10.64 -22.55 -7.94
N SER A 95 11.91 -22.53 -8.32
CA SER A 95 12.40 -21.86 -9.52
C SER A 95 12.07 -22.59 -10.82
N GLY A 96 11.55 -23.83 -10.76
CA GLY A 96 11.19 -24.64 -11.92
C GLY A 96 12.38 -25.13 -12.76
N VAL A 97 13.61 -24.96 -12.28
CA VAL A 97 14.85 -25.26 -13.03
C VAL A 97 15.15 -26.76 -13.11
N LEU A 98 14.56 -27.58 -12.22
CA LEU A 98 14.74 -29.03 -12.22
C LEU A 98 13.80 -29.69 -13.24
N LEU A 99 14.32 -29.91 -14.44
CA LEU A 99 13.72 -30.80 -15.43
C LEU A 99 14.30 -32.20 -15.23
N TYR A 100 13.62 -33.00 -14.40
CA TYR A 100 13.86 -34.42 -14.05
C TYR A 100 15.29 -34.83 -13.66
#